data_AF-A0A449GBW6-F1
#
_entry.id   AF-A0A449GBW6-F1
#
_cell.length_a   1.000
_cell.length_b   1.000
_cell.length_c   1.000
_cell.angle_alpha   90.00
_cell.angle_beta   90.00
_cell.angle_gamma   90.00
#
_symmetry.space_group_name_H-M   'P 1'
#
loop_
_entity.id
_entity.type
_entity.pdbx_description
1 polymer ?
#
loop_
_entity_poly.entity_id
_entity_poly.type
_entity_poly.pdbx_seq_one_letter_code
_entity_poly.pdbx_strand_id
1 'polypeptide(L)'
;MTDTTGAHLTEQARSTTQSRSTAELVEDATAQVSRLIRDEFRLAQLEMQRKARGIGIGAGLAGAAGLLAFYGGAALVAAAVFALNIPLPDWAAALIVAAALLLVAGVLALAGKKKVDNATPPVPQEAVRGVEDDIRAIRNGTRR
;
A
#
# COMPACT_ATOMS: atom_id res chain seq x y z
N MET A 1 75.69 15.16 -1.98
CA MET A 1 74.71 15.11 -3.08
C MET A 1 73.47 14.43 -2.51
N THR A 2 72.35 15.15 -2.46
CA THR A 2 70.96 14.71 -2.18
C THR A 2 70.64 14.04 -0.84
N ASP A 3 70.28 14.84 0.17
CA ASP A 3 69.25 14.43 1.14
C ASP A 3 68.56 15.66 1.78
N THR A 4 67.71 16.34 1.00
CA THR A 4 66.81 17.41 1.50
C THR A 4 65.36 17.20 1.08
N THR A 5 65.05 16.08 0.42
CA THR A 5 63.71 15.83 -0.16
C THR A 5 62.69 15.33 0.87
N GLY A 6 63.12 14.75 2.00
CA GLY A 6 62.20 14.19 3.00
C GLY A 6 61.47 15.20 3.89
N ALA A 7 62.04 16.39 4.13
CA ALA A 7 61.45 17.36 5.06
C ALA A 7 60.21 18.07 4.47
N HIS A 8 60.20 18.34 3.17
CA HIS A 8 59.13 19.08 2.52
C HIS A 8 57.82 18.29 2.34
N LEU A 9 57.88 16.96 2.30
CA LEU A 9 56.69 16.11 2.17
C LEU A 9 55.87 16.05 3.47
N THR A 10 56.53 16.20 4.62
CA THR A 10 55.89 16.12 5.94
C THR A 10 55.24 17.44 6.38
N GLU A 11 55.65 18.54 5.78
CA GLU A 11 55.15 19.89 6.11
C GLU A 11 53.92 20.27 5.27
N GLN A 12 53.89 19.88 3.98
CA GLN A 12 52.69 20.02 3.14
C GLN A 12 51.52 19.14 3.60
N ALA A 13 51.77 18.00 4.24
CA ALA A 13 50.71 17.14 4.79
C ALA A 13 50.08 17.71 6.08
N ARG A 14 50.74 18.64 6.79
CA ARG A 14 50.23 19.23 8.04
C ARG A 14 49.46 20.55 7.83
N SER A 15 49.76 21.33 6.79
CA SER A 15 49.05 22.60 6.55
C SER A 15 47.64 22.44 5.97
N THR A 16 47.29 21.25 5.46
CA THR A 16 45.94 20.95 4.97
C THR A 16 44.97 20.49 6.06
N THR A 17 45.46 20.27 7.29
CA THR A 17 44.66 19.74 8.42
C THR A 17 44.30 20.81 9.46
N GLN A 18 44.96 21.98 9.48
CA GLN A 18 44.62 23.05 10.42
C GLN A 18 43.64 24.04 9.79
N SER A 19 42.44 24.11 10.39
CA SER A 19 41.35 25.08 10.15
C SER A 19 40.52 24.91 8.88
N ARG A 20 39.79 23.79 8.78
CA ARG A 20 38.49 23.83 8.08
C ARG A 20 37.63 24.93 8.70
N SER A 21 37.11 25.82 7.87
CA SER A 21 36.30 26.92 8.39
C SER A 21 34.93 26.40 8.85
N THR A 22 34.30 27.09 9.80
CA THR A 22 32.93 26.77 10.27
C THR A 22 31.93 26.78 9.10
N ALA A 23 32.16 27.61 8.08
CA ALA A 23 31.35 27.65 6.87
C ALA A 23 31.43 26.34 6.06
N GLU A 24 32.62 25.76 5.96
CA GLU A 24 32.89 24.52 5.23
C GLU A 24 32.21 23.31 5.90
N LEU A 25 32.17 23.27 7.24
CA LEU A 25 31.46 22.24 8.00
C LEU A 25 29.93 22.34 7.84
N VAL A 26 29.39 23.56 7.77
CA VAL A 26 27.96 23.79 7.55
C VAL A 26 27.56 23.40 6.12
N GLU A 27 28.42 23.68 5.14
CA GLU A 27 28.23 23.25 3.75
C GLU A 27 28.24 21.72 3.65
N ASP A 28 29.22 21.05 4.26
CA ASP A 28 29.32 19.58 4.28
C ASP A 28 28.13 18.93 5.01
N ALA A 29 27.68 19.49 6.14
CA ALA A 29 26.53 19.00 6.87
C ALA A 29 25.24 19.15 6.05
N THR A 30 25.04 20.29 5.39
CA THR A 30 23.88 20.53 4.51
C THR A 30 23.90 19.58 3.31
N ALA A 31 25.07 19.32 2.73
CA ALA A 31 25.25 18.36 1.66
C ALA A 31 24.98 16.91 2.12
N GLN A 32 25.35 16.55 3.35
CA GLN A 32 25.05 15.24 3.94
C GLN A 32 23.55 15.05 4.22
N VAL A 33 22.89 16.05 4.82
CA VAL A 33 21.43 16.01 5.03
C VAL A 33 20.70 15.90 3.68
N SER A 34 21.13 16.67 2.68
CA SER A 34 20.57 16.58 1.33
C SER A 34 20.74 15.19 0.69
N ARG A 35 21.89 14.54 0.92
CA ARG A 35 22.15 13.17 0.47
C ARG A 35 21.25 12.17 1.21
N LEU A 36 21.16 12.26 2.53
CA LEU A 36 20.31 11.39 3.34
C LEU A 36 18.84 11.44 2.93
N ILE A 37 18.30 12.65 2.70
CA ILE A 37 16.91 12.81 2.24
C ILE A 37 16.69 12.12 0.88
N ARG A 38 17.64 12.25 -0.05
CA ARG A 38 17.54 11.61 -1.37
C ARG A 38 17.64 10.08 -1.27
N ASP A 39 18.48 9.60 -0.38
CA ASP A 39 18.65 8.16 -0.14
C ASP A 39 17.40 7.56 0.51
N GLU A 40 16.81 8.23 1.50
CA GLU A 40 15.57 7.81 2.16
C GLU A 40 14.39 7.81 1.17
N PHE A 41 14.31 8.81 0.29
CA PHE A 41 13.33 8.85 -0.78
C PHE A 41 13.52 7.69 -1.76
N ARG A 42 14.77 7.39 -2.15
CA ARG A 42 15.09 6.27 -3.03
C ARG A 42 14.75 4.93 -2.37
N LEU A 43 15.00 4.78 -1.08
CA LEU A 43 14.66 3.60 -0.31
C LEU A 43 13.13 3.42 -0.23
N ALA A 44 12.42 4.48 0.13
CA ALA A 44 10.95 4.50 0.17
C ALA A 44 10.35 4.15 -1.20
N GLN A 45 10.92 4.68 -2.29
CA GLN A 45 10.49 4.34 -3.64
C GLN A 45 10.69 2.85 -3.96
N LEU A 46 11.84 2.27 -3.59
CA LEU A 46 12.11 0.85 -3.78
C LEU A 46 11.17 -0.03 -2.94
N GLU A 47 10.92 0.34 -1.68
CA GLU A 47 10.02 -0.39 -0.81
C GLU A 47 8.57 -0.30 -1.32
N MET A 48 8.14 0.87 -1.76
CA MET A 48 6.83 1.09 -2.38
C MET A 48 6.69 0.25 -3.66
N GLN A 49 7.69 0.19 -4.53
CA GLN A 49 7.65 -0.66 -5.72
C GLN A 49 7.55 -2.15 -5.36
N ARG A 50 8.29 -2.61 -4.34
CA ARG A 50 8.21 -4.00 -3.87
C ARG A 50 6.82 -4.33 -3.32
N LYS A 51 6.26 -3.46 -2.47
CA LYS A 51 4.89 -3.58 -1.94
C LYS A 51 3.85 -3.55 -3.08
N ALA A 52 3.97 -2.60 -4.00
CA ALA A 52 3.07 -2.46 -5.15
C ALA A 52 3.10 -3.70 -6.06
N ARG A 53 4.28 -4.30 -6.29
CA ARG A 53 4.40 -5.53 -7.07
C ARG A 53 3.70 -6.71 -6.39
N GLY A 54 3.89 -6.87 -5.08
CA GLY A 54 3.22 -7.92 -4.30
C GLY A 54 1.70 -7.78 -4.35
N ILE A 55 1.20 -6.55 -4.12
CA ILE A 55 -0.23 -6.22 -4.24
C ILE A 55 -0.74 -6.47 -5.66
N GLY A 56 0.01 -6.04 -6.68
CA GLY A 56 -0.37 -6.18 -8.09
C GLY A 56 -0.47 -7.64 -8.53
N ILE A 57 0.49 -8.48 -8.14
CA ILE A 57 0.43 -9.93 -8.42
C ILE A 57 -0.74 -10.56 -7.67
N GLY A 58 -0.92 -10.23 -6.38
CA GLY A 58 -2.03 -10.74 -5.58
C GLY A 58 -3.39 -10.36 -6.17
N ALA A 59 -3.57 -9.10 -6.56
CA ALA A 59 -4.78 -8.61 -7.21
C ALA A 59 -5.00 -9.26 -8.58
N GLY A 60 -3.93 -9.44 -9.37
CA GLY A 60 -3.99 -10.13 -10.66
C GLY A 60 -4.41 -11.59 -10.52
N LEU A 61 -3.81 -12.33 -9.58
CA LEU A 61 -4.18 -13.72 -9.29
C LEU A 61 -5.61 -13.83 -8.75
N ALA A 62 -6.00 -12.97 -7.82
CA ALA A 62 -7.36 -12.94 -7.29
C ALA A 62 -8.39 -12.61 -8.39
N GLY A 63 -8.07 -11.67 -9.28
CA GLY A 63 -8.89 -11.33 -10.43
C GLY A 63 -9.02 -12.49 -11.42
N ALA A 64 -7.90 -13.15 -11.75
CA ALA A 64 -7.90 -14.32 -12.63
C ALA A 64 -8.68 -15.50 -12.03
N ALA A 65 -8.48 -15.78 -10.73
CA ALA A 65 -9.23 -16.80 -10.02
C ALA A 65 -10.74 -16.48 -9.98
N GLY A 66 -11.10 -15.22 -9.73
CA GLY A 66 -12.49 -14.76 -9.78
C GLY A 66 -13.13 -14.94 -11.16
N LEU A 67 -12.40 -14.62 -12.23
CA LEU A 67 -12.87 -14.79 -13.61
C LEU A 67 -13.06 -16.27 -13.97
N LEU A 68 -12.09 -17.12 -13.63
CA LEU A 68 -12.19 -18.56 -13.83
C LEU A 68 -13.34 -19.16 -13.01
N ALA A 69 -13.51 -18.73 -11.76
CA ALA A 69 -14.62 -19.16 -10.92
C ALA A 69 -15.98 -18.71 -11.50
N PHE A 70 -16.05 -17.52 -12.11
CA PHE A 70 -17.26 -17.03 -12.77
C PHE A 70 -17.64 -17.91 -13.97
N TYR A 71 -16.70 -18.17 -14.89
CA TYR A 71 -16.97 -19.03 -16.04
C TYR A 71 -17.21 -20.49 -15.64
N GLY A 72 -16.45 -21.02 -14.68
CA GLY A 72 -16.65 -22.36 -14.14
C GLY A 72 -18.02 -22.49 -13.47
N GLY A 73 -18.43 -21.48 -12.70
CA GLY A 73 -19.78 -21.38 -12.14
C GLY A 73 -20.87 -21.38 -13.21
N ALA A 74 -20.71 -20.58 -14.28
CA ALA A 74 -21.65 -20.57 -15.40
C ALA A 74 -21.76 -21.95 -16.09
N ALA A 75 -20.64 -22.65 -16.28
CA ALA A 75 -20.63 -24.01 -16.81
C ALA A 75 -21.34 -25.01 -15.88
N LEU A 76 -21.15 -24.90 -14.56
CA LEU A 76 -21.87 -25.71 -13.57
C LEU A 76 -23.37 -25.43 -13.56
N VAL A 77 -23.78 -24.18 -13.71
CA VAL A 77 -25.20 -23.79 -13.85
C VAL A 77 -25.80 -24.43 -15.10
N ALA A 78 -25.12 -24.33 -16.25
CA ALA A 78 -25.56 -24.99 -17.48
C ALA A 78 -25.66 -26.51 -17.32
N ALA A 79 -24.66 -27.14 -16.69
CA ALA A 79 -24.68 -28.57 -16.41
C ALA A 79 -25.85 -28.97 -15.48
N ALA A 80 -26.15 -28.16 -14.47
CA ALA A 80 -27.30 -28.39 -13.59
C ALA A 80 -28.63 -28.30 -14.37
N VAL A 81 -28.79 -27.29 -15.24
CA VAL A 81 -29.98 -27.18 -16.09
C VAL A 81 -30.12 -28.41 -16.98
N PHE A 82 -29.06 -28.84 -17.66
CA PHE A 82 -29.10 -30.05 -18.50
C PHE A 82 -29.39 -31.32 -17.71
N ALA A 83 -28.85 -31.47 -16.49
CA ALA A 83 -29.12 -32.60 -15.63
C ALA A 83 -30.59 -32.64 -15.18
N LEU A 84 -31.17 -31.50 -14.79
CA LEU A 84 -32.58 -31.40 -14.41
C LEU A 84 -33.54 -31.56 -15.60
N ASN A 85 -33.08 -31.27 -16.81
CA ASN A 85 -33.86 -31.43 -18.04
C ASN A 85 -34.09 -32.89 -18.45
N ILE A 86 -33.44 -33.86 -17.80
CA ILE A 86 -33.66 -35.29 -18.10
C ILE A 86 -35.13 -35.69 -17.78
N PRO A 87 -35.66 -35.36 -16.58
CA PRO A 87 -37.07 -35.59 -16.25
C PRO A 87 -38.00 -34.38 -16.42
N LEU A 88 -37.49 -33.17 -16.66
CA LEU A 88 -38.29 -31.92 -16.71
C LEU A 88 -38.20 -31.23 -18.07
N PRO A 89 -39.16 -30.38 -18.45
CA PRO A 89 -39.01 -29.52 -19.61
C PRO A 89 -37.97 -28.41 -19.37
N ASP A 90 -37.31 -27.95 -20.45
CA ASP A 90 -36.18 -27.02 -20.42
C ASP A 90 -36.43 -25.78 -19.55
N TRP A 91 -37.63 -25.18 -19.71
CA TRP A 91 -38.00 -23.95 -18.99
C TRP A 91 -38.11 -24.17 -17.48
N ALA A 92 -38.61 -25.32 -17.04
CA ALA A 92 -38.78 -25.63 -15.62
C ALA A 92 -37.43 -25.90 -14.94
N ALA A 93 -36.55 -26.65 -15.62
CA ALA A 93 -35.18 -26.87 -15.15
C ALA A 93 -34.43 -25.55 -14.96
N ALA A 94 -34.50 -24.64 -15.96
CA ALA A 94 -33.88 -23.32 -15.89
C ALA A 94 -34.42 -22.47 -14.73
N LEU A 95 -35.75 -22.45 -14.52
CA LEU A 95 -36.36 -21.69 -13.43
C LEU A 95 -35.99 -22.20 -12.04
N ILE A 96 -35.90 -23.52 -11.86
CA ILE A 96 -35.51 -24.12 -10.57
C ILE A 96 -34.07 -23.73 -10.23
N VAL A 97 -33.14 -23.86 -11.18
CA VAL A 97 -31.74 -23.48 -10.97
C VAL A 97 -31.63 -21.97 -10.71
N ALA A 98 -32.35 -21.14 -11.46
CA ALA A 98 -32.37 -19.69 -11.23
C ALA A 98 -32.90 -19.32 -9.84
N ALA A 99 -33.99 -19.94 -9.39
CA ALA A 99 -34.54 -19.71 -8.06
C ALA A 99 -33.54 -20.10 -6.95
N ALA A 100 -32.88 -21.24 -7.09
CA ALA A 100 -31.86 -21.68 -6.14
C ALA A 100 -30.69 -20.68 -6.06
N LEU A 101 -30.19 -20.19 -7.20
CA LEU A 101 -29.13 -19.18 -7.25
C LEU A 101 -29.55 -17.85 -6.63
N LEU A 102 -30.78 -17.39 -6.89
CA LEU A 102 -31.31 -16.15 -6.29
C LEU A 102 -31.46 -16.25 -4.77
N LEU A 103 -31.85 -17.42 -4.25
CA LEU A 103 -31.88 -17.66 -2.81
C LEU A 103 -30.48 -17.55 -2.19
N VAL A 104 -29.49 -18.23 -2.78
CA VAL A 104 -28.09 -18.16 -2.31
C VAL A 104 -27.56 -16.72 -2.42
N ALA A 105 -27.80 -16.04 -3.53
CA ALA A 105 -27.40 -14.66 -3.73
C ALA A 105 -28.05 -13.71 -2.71
N GLY A 106 -29.34 -13.90 -2.41
CA GLY A 106 -30.05 -13.14 -1.38
C GLY A 106 -29.43 -13.32 0.00
N VAL A 107 -29.11 -14.56 0.40
CA VAL A 107 -28.44 -14.85 1.68
C VAL A 107 -27.06 -14.21 1.74
N LEU A 108 -26.25 -14.36 0.67
CA LEU A 108 -24.92 -13.76 0.60
C LEU A 108 -24.98 -12.23 0.63
N ALA A 109 -25.93 -11.61 -0.06
CA ALA A 109 -26.15 -10.16 -0.04
C ALA A 109 -26.51 -9.66 1.36
N LEU A 110 -27.40 -10.37 2.08
CA LEU A 110 -27.76 -10.04 3.46
C LEU A 110 -26.59 -10.20 4.42
N ALA A 111 -25.83 -11.29 4.30
CA ALA A 111 -24.65 -11.53 5.12
C ALA A 111 -23.55 -10.49 4.85
N GLY A 112 -23.33 -10.15 3.58
CA GLY A 112 -22.40 -9.11 3.15
C GLY A 112 -22.81 -7.74 3.70
N LYS A 113 -24.08 -7.36 3.54
CA LYS A 113 -24.63 -6.12 4.11
C LYS A 113 -24.41 -6.06 5.61
N LYS A 114 -24.75 -7.12 6.35
CA LYS A 114 -24.53 -7.19 7.81
C LYS A 114 -23.05 -7.05 8.17
N LYS A 115 -22.14 -7.58 7.36
CA LYS A 115 -20.69 -7.49 7.61
C LYS A 115 -20.13 -6.09 7.34
N VAL A 116 -20.67 -5.40 6.33
CA VAL A 116 -20.36 -3.98 6.06
C VAL A 116 -20.94 -3.10 7.16
N ASP A 117 -22.19 -3.32 7.55
CA ASP A 117 -22.87 -2.55 8.60
C ASP A 117 -22.20 -2.74 9.98
N ASN A 118 -21.63 -3.92 10.25
CA ASN A 118 -20.92 -4.23 11.50
C ASN A 118 -19.42 -3.90 11.48
N ALA A 119 -18.86 -3.53 10.32
CA ALA A 119 -17.52 -2.95 10.29
C ALA A 119 -17.64 -1.52 10.84
N THR A 120 -17.30 -1.38 12.13
CA THR A 120 -17.23 -0.14 12.94
C THR A 120 -16.81 1.11 12.15
N PRO A 121 -17.26 2.31 12.58
CA PRO A 121 -17.66 3.40 11.70
C PRO A 121 -16.60 3.79 10.67
N PRO A 122 -17.02 4.26 9.48
CA PRO A 122 -16.15 4.60 8.33
C PRO A 122 -15.09 5.67 8.63
N VAL A 123 -15.08 6.23 9.84
CA VAL A 123 -14.10 7.19 10.34
C VAL A 123 -13.51 6.67 11.65
N PRO A 124 -12.17 6.54 11.76
CA PRO A 124 -11.52 6.17 13.01
C PRO A 124 -11.79 7.26 14.05
N GLN A 125 -12.61 6.95 15.06
CA GLN A 125 -13.06 7.97 16.02
C GLN A 125 -11.90 8.61 16.80
N GLU A 126 -10.81 7.86 17.02
CA GLU A 126 -9.61 8.40 17.66
C GLU A 126 -8.89 9.42 16.77
N ALA A 127 -8.84 9.20 15.45
CA ALA A 127 -8.27 10.15 14.50
C ALA A 127 -9.12 11.42 14.40
N VAL A 128 -10.46 11.30 14.46
CA VAL A 128 -11.36 12.47 14.48
C VAL A 128 -11.20 13.26 15.77
N ARG A 129 -11.10 12.59 16.93
CA ARG A 129 -10.88 13.25 18.23
C ARG A 129 -9.56 13.99 18.30
N GLY A 130 -8.47 13.39 17.79
CA GLY A 130 -7.16 14.05 17.73
C GLY A 130 -7.20 15.35 16.93
N VAL A 131 -7.88 15.35 15.78
CA VAL A 131 -8.06 16.56 14.95
C VAL A 131 -8.92 17.62 15.66
N GLU A 132 -9.97 17.22 16.39
CA GLU A 132 -10.78 18.16 17.17
C GLU A 132 -10.00 18.82 18.33
N ASP A 133 -9.14 18.05 18.99
CA ASP A 133 -8.28 18.52 20.08
C ASP A 133 -7.21 19.49 19.56
N ASP A 134 -6.59 19.19 18.43
CA ASP A 134 -5.62 20.08 17.76
C ASP A 134 -6.27 21.41 17.34
N ILE A 135 -7.48 21.35 16.77
CA ILE A 135 -8.26 22.55 16.41
C ILE A 135 -8.64 23.36 17.67
N ARG A 136 -8.95 22.70 18.80
CA ARG A 136 -9.20 23.37 20.09
C ARG A 136 -7.95 24.06 20.62
N ALA A 137 -6.80 23.41 20.56
CA ALA A 137 -5.53 23.97 21.03
C ALA A 137 -5.19 25.26 20.26
N ILE A 138 -5.34 25.25 18.92
CA ILE A 138 -5.07 26.41 18.06
C ILE A 138 -6.03 27.56 18.40
N ARG A 139 -7.34 27.30 18.49
CA ARG A 139 -8.36 28.33 18.79
C ARG A 139 -8.17 28.98 20.17
N ASN A 140 -7.72 28.23 21.16
CA ASN A 140 -7.45 28.75 22.50
C ASN A 140 -6.11 29.52 22.57
N GLY A 141 -5.13 29.16 21.72
CA GLY A 141 -3.85 29.85 21.61
C GLY A 141 -3.94 31.26 21.00
N THR A 142 -4.90 31.50 20.10
CA THR A 142 -5.08 32.81 19.43
C THR A 142 -5.82 33.85 20.29
N ARG A 143 -6.33 33.48 21.47
CA ARG A 143 -7.15 34.36 22.33
C ARG A 143 -6.37 34.99 23.49
N ARG A 144 -5.04 34.99 23.44
CA ARG A 144 -4.15 35.67 24.38
C ARG A 144 -3.48 36.88 23.75
#